data_AF-A0A6C0U3I6-F1
#
_entry.id   AF-A0A6C0U3I6-F1
#
_cell.length_a   1.000
_cell.length_b   1.000
_cell.length_c   1.000
_cell.angle_alpha   90.00
_cell.angle_beta   90.00
_cell.angle_gamma   90.00
#
_symmetry.space_group_name_H-M   'P 1'
#
loop_
_entity.id
_entity.type
_entity.pdbx_description
1 polymer ?
#
loop_
_entity_poly.entity_id
_entity_poly.type
_entity_poly.pdbx_seq_one_letter_code
_entity_poly.pdbx_strand_id
1 'polypeptide(L)'
;MTVGVLLLAAGSSRRFGSDKRFARLADGSSLLQASLGAIQRSGLPLRVALRPGDEIAAAELKVLGASAVLCPNAERGMGCTIADALPLLPAWEGLLIALADMPAIRPATYAAVAAALAEAELVSPEYRGGLVTRWASDAVCSRGWHSWRAIRARASCCGRRGLRAACSRSTIPASTAMSTGRLILRDGRSELLGAILARLFASLWSSMTTNTDDLRIQRTIELIAPRQLVADIAVSDSAAETVSAARQGIHRILAGEDDRLVAVVGPCSIHDPEAAREYGRRLRAVAAEIADDVFVVMRVYFEKPRTTVGWKGLINDPDLNNTFQINKGLHLARQLLADLAEMGLPAGTEYLDLISPQYYADLISWGAIGARTTESQTHRELSSGLSCPVGFKNATDGDIQVAIDAIKSASQPHHFLSVTKQGHSAIFQTSGNEDCHIILRGGKHPNYDMFSVDDATEMLVRAGLPARIMVDASHANSRKIPARQVDVIRDIATQVARGSRSIFGIMVESNLLAGRQDVVAGQALTYGQSITDPCIGWDDTAQLLEELAAAVRTRRQR
;
A
#
# COMPACT_ATOMS: atom_id res chain seq x y z
N MET A 1 -9.26 -50.37 -5.01
CA MET A 1 -8.86 -48.99 -4.70
C MET A 1 -8.75 -48.73 -3.21
N THR A 2 -7.55 -48.91 -2.67
CA THR A 2 -7.17 -48.40 -1.34
C THR A 2 -6.73 -46.95 -1.47
N VAL A 3 -7.53 -46.01 -0.95
CA VAL A 3 -7.12 -44.60 -0.77
C VAL A 3 -6.64 -44.42 0.65
N GLY A 4 -5.41 -43.93 0.83
CA GLY A 4 -4.89 -43.53 2.14
C GLY A 4 -4.76 -42.02 2.29
N VAL A 5 -4.64 -41.57 3.53
CA VAL A 5 -4.47 -40.16 3.90
C VAL A 5 -3.03 -39.92 4.37
N LEU A 6 -2.40 -38.88 3.84
CA LEU A 6 -1.16 -38.31 4.36
C LEU A 6 -1.48 -36.98 5.06
N LEU A 7 -1.37 -36.96 6.38
CA LEU A 7 -1.52 -35.75 7.17
C LEU A 7 -0.18 -35.02 7.27
N LEU A 8 -0.10 -33.80 6.72
CA LEU A 8 1.09 -32.96 6.79
C LEU A 8 1.16 -32.23 8.15
N ALA A 9 1.99 -32.76 9.06
CA ALA A 9 2.21 -32.21 10.39
C ALA A 9 3.65 -31.71 10.61
N ALA A 10 4.56 -31.80 9.62
CA ALA A 10 5.98 -31.48 9.78
C ALA A 10 6.32 -29.97 9.90
N GLY A 11 5.38 -29.07 9.59
CA GLY A 11 5.62 -27.63 9.50
C GLY A 11 5.93 -26.96 10.85
N SER A 12 6.80 -25.93 10.82
CA SER A 12 7.30 -25.18 11.99
C SER A 12 6.56 -23.87 12.29
N SER A 13 5.40 -23.65 11.65
CA SER A 13 4.64 -22.41 11.75
C SER A 13 4.15 -22.12 13.17
N ARG A 14 4.58 -20.98 13.73
CA ARG A 14 4.08 -20.46 15.00
C ARG A 14 2.90 -19.51 14.77
N ARG A 15 1.81 -19.72 15.52
CA ARG A 15 0.65 -18.82 15.63
C ARG A 15 0.14 -18.92 17.07
N PHE A 16 -0.43 -17.85 17.60
CA PHE A 16 -0.85 -17.78 19.02
C PHE A 16 0.32 -17.94 20.02
N GLY A 17 1.53 -17.50 19.65
CA GLY A 17 2.73 -17.52 20.50
C GLY A 17 3.50 -18.85 20.54
N SER A 18 2.90 -19.96 20.10
CA SER A 18 3.48 -21.31 20.15
C SER A 18 3.35 -22.04 18.80
N ASP A 19 3.76 -23.32 18.74
CA ASP A 19 3.56 -24.18 17.56
C ASP A 19 2.05 -24.43 17.36
N LYS A 20 1.53 -24.03 16.19
CA LYS A 20 0.08 -24.00 15.92
C LYS A 20 -0.59 -25.35 16.11
N ARG A 21 0.12 -26.47 15.92
CA ARG A 21 -0.45 -27.83 15.99
C ARG A 21 -1.00 -28.16 17.37
N PHE A 22 -0.42 -27.56 18.41
CA PHE A 22 -0.77 -27.78 19.81
C PHE A 22 -1.69 -26.68 20.38
N ALA A 23 -2.15 -25.75 19.54
CA ALA A 23 -3.19 -24.78 19.92
C ALA A 23 -4.47 -25.54 20.33
N ARG A 24 -5.10 -25.08 21.42
CA ARG A 24 -6.23 -25.76 22.05
C ARG A 24 -7.57 -25.27 21.47
N LEU A 25 -8.47 -26.20 21.20
CA LEU A 25 -9.86 -25.95 20.87
C LEU A 25 -10.70 -25.80 22.14
N ALA A 26 -11.96 -25.38 21.98
CA ALA A 26 -12.92 -25.20 23.09
C ALA A 26 -13.23 -26.49 23.86
N ASP A 27 -13.00 -27.66 23.27
CA ASP A 27 -13.13 -28.99 23.89
C ASP A 27 -11.84 -29.48 24.58
N GLY A 28 -10.79 -28.64 24.63
CA GLY A 28 -9.49 -28.97 25.21
C GLY A 28 -8.57 -29.80 24.31
N SER A 29 -9.02 -30.28 23.15
CA SER A 29 -8.16 -31.00 22.20
C SER A 29 -7.16 -30.06 21.50
N SER A 30 -6.02 -30.58 21.07
CA SER A 30 -5.10 -29.87 20.17
C SER A 30 -5.62 -29.86 18.73
N LEU A 31 -5.19 -28.89 17.91
CA LEU A 31 -5.51 -28.90 16.47
C LEU A 31 -5.05 -30.20 15.78
N LEU A 32 -3.91 -30.76 16.18
CA LEU A 32 -3.42 -32.06 15.71
C LEU A 32 -4.34 -33.20 16.17
N GLN A 33 -4.73 -33.27 17.44
CA GLN A 33 -5.69 -34.26 17.98
C GLN A 33 -7.02 -34.24 17.22
N ALA A 34 -7.61 -33.06 17.03
CA ALA A 34 -8.90 -32.92 16.37
C ALA A 34 -8.83 -33.30 14.88
N SER A 35 -7.80 -32.83 14.16
CA SER A 35 -7.61 -33.14 12.73
C SER A 35 -7.33 -34.63 12.51
N LEU A 36 -6.45 -35.23 13.32
CA LEU A 36 -6.12 -36.66 13.27
C LEU A 36 -7.35 -37.53 13.59
N GLY A 37 -8.06 -37.20 14.67
CA GLY A 37 -9.26 -37.93 15.09
C GLY A 37 -10.40 -37.84 14.06
N ALA A 38 -10.53 -36.74 13.33
CA ALA A 38 -11.48 -36.62 12.24
C ALA A 38 -11.15 -37.57 11.07
N ILE A 39 -9.86 -37.75 10.75
CA ILE A 39 -9.41 -38.68 9.72
C ILE A 39 -9.55 -40.13 10.19
N GLN A 40 -9.18 -40.45 11.43
CA GLN A 40 -9.35 -41.80 11.98
C GLN A 40 -10.82 -42.24 11.97
N ARG A 41 -11.75 -41.34 12.35
CA ARG A 41 -13.19 -41.57 12.25
C ARG A 41 -13.74 -41.71 10.82
N SER A 42 -12.94 -41.42 9.78
CA SER A 42 -13.32 -41.68 8.39
C SER A 42 -13.10 -43.13 7.95
N GLY A 43 -12.35 -43.92 8.74
CA GLY A 43 -12.00 -45.31 8.43
C GLY A 43 -10.88 -45.48 7.40
N LEU A 44 -10.33 -44.39 6.86
CA LEU A 44 -9.26 -44.45 5.86
C LEU A 44 -7.88 -44.76 6.49
N PRO A 45 -7.02 -45.56 5.83
CA PRO A 45 -5.62 -45.72 6.20
C PRO A 45 -4.89 -44.38 6.32
N LEU A 46 -4.07 -44.20 7.35
CA LEU A 46 -3.45 -42.91 7.67
C LEU A 46 -1.94 -43.03 7.93
N ARG A 47 -1.20 -42.05 7.44
CA ARG A 47 0.21 -41.76 7.76
C ARG A 47 0.37 -40.26 8.05
N VAL A 48 1.24 -39.92 9.00
CA VAL A 48 1.46 -38.52 9.39
C VAL A 48 2.89 -38.11 9.10
N ALA A 49 3.09 -37.12 8.22
CA ALA A 49 4.42 -36.59 7.93
C ALA A 49 4.91 -35.71 9.09
N LEU A 50 6.05 -36.07 9.68
CA LEU A 50 6.75 -35.30 10.71
C LEU A 50 8.18 -34.93 10.25
N ARG A 51 8.72 -33.84 10.80
CA ARG A 51 10.15 -33.52 10.68
C ARG A 51 10.96 -34.38 11.68
N PRO A 52 12.25 -34.66 11.43
CA PRO A 52 13.14 -35.23 12.44
C PRO A 52 13.17 -34.36 13.72
N GLY A 53 13.32 -35.00 14.88
CA GLY A 53 13.40 -34.32 16.19
C GLY A 53 12.07 -33.74 16.73
N ASP A 54 10.92 -34.04 16.11
CA ASP A 54 9.61 -33.54 16.56
C ASP A 54 8.99 -34.43 17.66
N GLU A 55 9.70 -34.55 18.78
CA GLU A 55 9.38 -35.49 19.87
C GLU A 55 7.97 -35.28 20.46
N ILE A 56 7.52 -34.02 20.56
CA ILE A 56 6.19 -33.66 21.08
C ILE A 56 5.10 -34.24 20.16
N ALA A 57 5.22 -34.02 18.85
CA ALA A 57 4.26 -34.58 17.89
C ALA A 57 4.35 -36.11 17.85
N ALA A 58 5.55 -36.69 17.90
CA ALA A 58 5.74 -38.15 17.91
C ALA A 58 5.08 -38.81 19.14
N ALA A 59 5.20 -38.18 20.33
CA ALA A 59 4.53 -38.64 21.54
C ALA A 59 2.99 -38.55 21.43
N GLU A 60 2.46 -37.45 20.89
CA GLU A 60 1.01 -37.28 20.69
C GLU A 60 0.45 -38.30 19.67
N LEU A 61 1.17 -38.58 18.57
CA LEU A 61 0.79 -39.62 17.62
C LEU A 61 0.82 -41.03 18.24
N LYS A 62 1.76 -41.31 19.15
CA LYS A 62 1.82 -42.59 19.89
C LYS A 62 0.60 -42.78 20.79
N VAL A 63 0.17 -41.73 21.50
CA VAL A 63 -1.06 -41.74 22.31
C VAL A 63 -2.30 -41.96 21.45
N LEU A 64 -2.33 -41.38 20.25
CA LEU A 64 -3.47 -41.47 19.32
C LEU A 64 -3.40 -42.69 18.37
N GLY A 65 -2.40 -43.56 18.49
CA GLY A 65 -2.27 -44.77 17.67
C GLY A 65 -2.00 -44.53 16.18
N ALA A 66 -1.37 -43.41 15.81
CA ALA A 66 -1.08 -43.07 14.41
C ALA A 66 0.41 -43.26 14.05
N SER A 67 0.67 -43.81 12.85
CA SER A 67 2.04 -44.04 12.36
C SER A 67 2.62 -42.80 11.69
N ALA A 68 3.79 -42.35 12.17
CA ALA A 68 4.55 -41.26 11.58
C ALA A 68 5.38 -41.71 10.35
N VAL A 69 5.69 -40.74 9.48
CA VAL A 69 6.66 -40.83 8.39
C VAL A 69 7.62 -39.65 8.55
N LEU A 70 8.91 -39.91 8.71
CA LEU A 70 9.91 -38.86 8.90
C LEU A 70 10.32 -38.27 7.55
N CYS A 71 10.29 -36.94 7.45
CA CYS A 71 10.54 -36.16 6.24
C CYS A 71 11.75 -35.24 6.46
N PRO A 72 12.98 -35.66 6.11
CA PRO A 72 14.21 -34.94 6.44
C PRO A 72 14.35 -33.53 5.83
N ASN A 73 13.63 -33.23 4.75
CA ASN A 73 13.67 -31.96 4.02
C ASN A 73 12.42 -31.07 4.28
N ALA A 74 11.67 -31.33 5.36
CA ALA A 74 10.39 -30.68 5.61
C ALA A 74 10.48 -29.15 5.84
N GLU A 75 11.62 -28.65 6.29
CA GLU A 75 11.94 -27.22 6.45
C GLU A 75 11.91 -26.46 5.12
N ARG A 76 12.14 -27.15 3.99
CA ARG A 76 12.04 -26.58 2.63
C ARG A 76 10.59 -26.45 2.14
N GLY A 77 9.62 -26.84 2.96
CA GLY A 77 8.20 -26.64 2.75
C GLY A 77 7.44 -27.89 2.25
N MET A 78 6.11 -27.77 2.20
CA MET A 78 5.19 -28.90 2.00
C MET A 78 5.46 -29.74 0.75
N GLY A 79 5.96 -29.14 -0.34
CA GLY A 79 6.34 -29.89 -1.55
C GLY A 79 7.47 -30.90 -1.29
N CYS A 80 8.48 -30.51 -0.51
CA CYS A 80 9.55 -31.40 -0.07
C CYS A 80 9.05 -32.41 0.96
N THR A 81 8.17 -32.00 1.89
CA THR A 81 7.51 -32.92 2.84
C THR A 81 6.74 -34.04 2.13
N ILE A 82 5.98 -33.73 1.07
CA ILE A 82 5.25 -34.73 0.27
C ILE A 82 6.23 -35.63 -0.48
N ALA A 83 7.29 -35.05 -1.07
CA ALA A 83 8.30 -35.81 -1.82
C ALA A 83 9.09 -36.80 -0.95
N ASP A 84 9.41 -36.44 0.29
CA ASP A 84 10.04 -37.34 1.27
C ASP A 84 9.08 -38.43 1.76
N ALA A 85 7.80 -38.09 1.97
CA ALA A 85 6.82 -39.03 2.50
C ALA A 85 6.41 -40.10 1.48
N LEU A 86 6.24 -39.73 0.20
CA LEU A 86 5.70 -40.59 -0.86
C LEU A 86 6.36 -41.99 -0.96
N PRO A 87 7.70 -42.14 -0.97
CA PRO A 87 8.36 -43.45 -1.04
C PRO A 87 8.18 -44.33 0.20
N LEU A 88 7.71 -43.76 1.32
CA LEU A 88 7.56 -44.41 2.62
C LEU A 88 6.09 -44.75 2.96
N LEU A 89 5.16 -44.43 2.06
CA LEU A 89 3.76 -44.81 2.18
C LEU A 89 3.56 -46.27 1.76
N PRO A 90 2.53 -46.96 2.31
CA PRO A 90 2.09 -48.24 1.76
C PRO A 90 1.66 -48.10 0.29
N ALA A 91 1.51 -49.23 -0.41
CA ALA A 91 1.06 -49.30 -1.80
C ALA A 91 -0.44 -48.95 -1.96
N TRP A 92 -0.80 -47.70 -1.65
CA TRP A 92 -2.13 -47.13 -1.86
C TRP A 92 -2.33 -46.75 -3.34
N GLU A 93 -3.53 -46.98 -3.84
CA GLU A 93 -3.92 -46.70 -5.22
C GLU A 93 -4.31 -45.21 -5.43
N GLY A 94 -4.55 -44.48 -4.33
CA GLY A 94 -4.73 -43.02 -4.29
C GLY A 94 -4.30 -42.43 -2.94
N LEU A 95 -3.95 -41.14 -2.93
CA LEU A 95 -3.34 -40.45 -1.79
C LEU A 95 -3.98 -39.08 -1.48
N LEU A 96 -4.78 -39.00 -0.41
CA LEU A 96 -5.39 -37.76 0.06
C LEU A 96 -4.43 -37.01 1.00
N ILE A 97 -4.02 -35.80 0.61
CA ILE A 97 -3.09 -34.96 1.36
C ILE A 97 -3.89 -33.98 2.22
N ALA A 98 -3.87 -34.15 3.55
CA ALA A 98 -4.56 -33.30 4.54
C ALA A 98 -3.56 -32.45 5.35
N LEU A 99 -3.98 -31.32 5.94
CA LEU A 99 -3.12 -30.54 6.86
C LEU A 99 -3.52 -30.70 8.34
N ALA A 100 -2.53 -30.64 9.23
CA ALA A 100 -2.68 -30.85 10.68
C ALA A 100 -3.42 -29.73 11.46
N ASP A 101 -3.81 -28.63 10.80
CA ASP A 101 -4.54 -27.51 11.40
C ASP A 101 -5.97 -27.33 10.84
N MET A 102 -6.62 -28.43 10.46
CA MET A 102 -7.94 -28.45 9.82
C MET A 102 -8.99 -29.25 10.63
N PRO A 103 -9.26 -28.87 11.89
CA PRO A 103 -10.10 -29.66 12.80
C PRO A 103 -11.58 -29.72 12.37
N ALA A 104 -12.03 -28.79 11.52
CA ALA A 104 -13.43 -28.67 11.10
C ALA A 104 -13.81 -29.57 9.92
N ILE A 105 -12.86 -30.25 9.27
CA ILE A 105 -13.17 -31.18 8.18
C ILE A 105 -13.83 -32.42 8.77
N ARG A 106 -15.06 -32.72 8.31
CA ARG A 106 -15.86 -33.83 8.84
C ARG A 106 -15.30 -35.19 8.36
N PRO A 107 -15.39 -36.26 9.16
CA PRO A 107 -14.98 -37.60 8.74
C PRO A 107 -15.60 -38.05 7.41
N ALA A 108 -16.89 -37.75 7.20
CA ALA A 108 -17.60 -38.03 5.96
C ALA A 108 -17.03 -37.31 4.73
N THR A 109 -16.36 -36.16 4.88
CA THR A 109 -15.72 -35.44 3.77
C THR A 109 -14.51 -36.21 3.26
N TYR A 110 -13.68 -36.75 4.16
CA TYR A 110 -12.54 -37.60 3.77
C TYR A 110 -13.02 -38.87 3.04
N ALA A 111 -14.05 -39.54 3.58
CA ALA A 111 -14.64 -40.71 2.95
C ALA A 111 -15.27 -40.40 1.57
N ALA A 112 -15.95 -39.26 1.41
CA ALA A 112 -16.52 -38.83 0.14
C ALA A 112 -15.46 -38.51 -0.92
N VAL A 113 -14.38 -37.82 -0.54
CA VAL A 113 -13.24 -37.57 -1.44
C VAL A 113 -12.58 -38.90 -1.84
N ALA A 114 -12.33 -39.80 -0.87
CA ALA A 114 -11.81 -41.14 -1.10
C ALA A 114 -12.67 -41.95 -2.10
N ALA A 115 -13.99 -41.92 -1.95
CA ALA A 115 -14.92 -42.58 -2.86
C ALA A 115 -14.92 -41.95 -4.25
N ALA A 116 -14.89 -40.61 -4.37
CA ALA A 116 -14.88 -39.93 -5.68
C ALA A 116 -13.62 -40.22 -6.51
N LEU A 117 -12.48 -40.52 -5.86
CA LEU A 117 -11.27 -40.97 -6.56
C LEU A 117 -11.41 -42.37 -7.17
N ALA A 118 -12.44 -43.13 -6.81
CA ALA A 118 -12.76 -44.36 -7.52
C ALA A 118 -13.11 -44.10 -9.00
N GLU A 119 -13.55 -42.87 -9.32
CA GLU A 119 -14.09 -42.48 -10.63
C GLU A 119 -13.30 -41.36 -11.33
N ALA A 120 -12.32 -40.72 -10.67
CA ALA A 120 -11.59 -39.57 -11.21
C ALA A 120 -10.08 -39.60 -10.88
N GLU A 121 -9.26 -39.05 -11.79
CA GLU A 121 -7.80 -39.01 -11.59
C GLU A 121 -7.32 -37.98 -10.58
N LEU A 122 -8.09 -36.91 -10.36
CA LEU A 122 -7.82 -35.85 -9.40
C LEU A 122 -9.15 -35.41 -8.77
N VAL A 123 -9.21 -35.32 -7.45
CA VAL A 123 -10.40 -34.86 -6.71
C VAL A 123 -10.01 -33.79 -5.70
N SER A 124 -10.82 -32.73 -5.65
CA SER A 124 -10.78 -31.67 -4.65
C SER A 124 -12.22 -31.44 -4.15
N PRO A 125 -12.48 -31.38 -2.83
CA PRO A 125 -13.80 -31.02 -2.32
C PRO A 125 -14.07 -29.53 -2.55
N GLU A 126 -15.33 -29.14 -2.76
CA GLU A 126 -15.73 -27.73 -2.83
C GLU A 126 -16.44 -27.30 -1.54
N TYR A 127 -16.26 -26.03 -1.16
CA TYR A 127 -16.97 -25.42 -0.04
C TYR A 127 -17.52 -24.05 -0.46
N ARG A 128 -18.85 -23.90 -0.38
CA ARG A 128 -19.60 -22.69 -0.79
C ARG A 128 -19.32 -22.24 -2.24
N GLY A 129 -19.24 -23.20 -3.18
CA GLY A 129 -19.12 -22.93 -4.62
C GLY A 129 -17.74 -22.43 -5.08
N GLY A 130 -16.74 -22.47 -4.21
CA GLY A 130 -15.34 -22.32 -4.59
C GLY A 130 -14.62 -23.66 -4.60
N LEU A 131 -13.84 -23.90 -5.65
CA LEU A 131 -12.70 -24.82 -5.61
C LEU A 131 -11.86 -24.51 -4.36
N VAL A 132 -11.66 -25.50 -3.49
CA VAL A 132 -10.85 -25.39 -2.27
C VAL A 132 -9.37 -25.31 -2.68
N THR A 133 -8.98 -24.11 -3.10
CA THR A 133 -7.65 -23.78 -3.65
C THR A 133 -7.16 -22.39 -3.21
N ARG A 134 -7.94 -21.67 -2.37
CA ARG A 134 -7.48 -20.49 -1.61
C ARG A 134 -6.97 -20.90 -0.22
N TRP A 135 -5.98 -21.80 -0.17
CA TRP A 135 -4.97 -21.98 0.90
C TRP A 135 -5.40 -21.66 2.35
N ALA A 136 -6.44 -22.33 2.81
CA ALA A 136 -6.80 -22.49 4.23
C ALA A 136 -7.52 -23.82 4.50
N SER A 137 -7.55 -24.70 3.51
CA SER A 137 -8.24 -25.99 3.45
C SER A 137 -7.60 -26.73 2.29
N ASP A 138 -7.01 -27.90 2.52
CA ASP A 138 -6.42 -28.72 1.46
C ASP A 138 -6.58 -30.20 1.85
N ALA A 139 -7.34 -30.89 1.00
CA ALA A 139 -7.52 -32.33 0.92
C ALA A 139 -7.33 -32.69 -0.57
N VAL A 140 -6.08 -32.66 -1.05
CA VAL A 140 -5.76 -32.88 -2.47
C VAL A 140 -5.46 -34.36 -2.70
N CYS A 141 -6.08 -34.99 -3.71
CA CYS A 141 -5.81 -36.38 -4.01
C CYS A 141 -5.78 -36.69 -5.51
N SER A 142 -4.89 -37.59 -5.93
CA SER A 142 -4.86 -38.13 -7.30
C SER A 142 -4.59 -39.65 -7.36
N ARG A 143 -4.80 -40.23 -8.54
CA ARG A 143 -4.64 -41.65 -8.89
C ARG A 143 -3.34 -41.96 -9.65
N GLY A 144 -2.91 -43.21 -9.53
CA GLY A 144 -2.05 -43.91 -10.50
C GLY A 144 -0.54 -43.63 -10.37
N TRP A 145 0.28 -44.68 -10.27
CA TRP A 145 1.75 -44.62 -10.12
C TRP A 145 2.51 -43.90 -11.26
N HIS A 146 1.86 -43.59 -12.37
CA HIS A 146 2.51 -42.95 -13.54
C HIS A 146 2.34 -41.41 -13.58
N SER A 147 1.34 -40.83 -12.91
CA SER A 147 1.18 -39.36 -12.80
C SER A 147 2.26 -38.71 -11.92
N TRP A 148 2.83 -39.45 -10.96
CA TRP A 148 3.78 -38.95 -9.96
C TRP A 148 5.20 -38.67 -10.47
N ARG A 149 5.63 -39.25 -11.61
CA ARG A 149 6.93 -38.89 -12.22
C ARG A 149 6.97 -37.42 -12.65
N ALA A 150 5.84 -36.83 -13.05
CA ALA A 150 5.76 -35.43 -13.43
C ALA A 150 5.98 -34.47 -12.24
N ILE A 151 5.50 -34.85 -11.04
CA ILE A 151 5.75 -34.11 -9.80
C ILE A 151 7.22 -34.28 -9.37
N ARG A 152 7.76 -35.50 -9.45
CA ARG A 152 9.16 -35.79 -9.11
C ARG A 152 10.17 -35.03 -9.98
N ALA A 153 9.83 -34.75 -11.25
CA ALA A 153 10.66 -34.00 -12.19
C ALA A 153 10.55 -32.46 -12.09
N ARG A 154 9.60 -31.92 -11.31
CA ARG A 154 9.33 -30.46 -11.25
C ARG A 154 9.29 -29.87 -9.84
N ALA A 155 9.60 -30.66 -8.80
CA ALA A 155 9.63 -30.24 -7.40
C ALA A 155 10.92 -29.47 -6.98
N SER A 156 11.51 -28.67 -7.87
CA SER A 156 12.68 -27.82 -7.56
C SER A 156 12.23 -26.44 -7.04
N CYS A 157 12.26 -26.26 -5.72
CA CYS A 157 12.24 -25.00 -4.95
C CYS A 157 11.11 -23.95 -5.17
N CYS A 158 10.23 -24.06 -6.16
CA CYS A 158 9.21 -23.04 -6.42
C CYS A 158 7.89 -23.28 -5.66
N GLY A 159 7.76 -22.68 -4.48
CA GLY A 159 6.48 -22.51 -3.80
C GLY A 159 5.43 -21.80 -4.65
N ARG A 160 4.14 -22.09 -4.39
CA ARG A 160 2.92 -21.51 -5.00
C ARG A 160 2.72 -21.61 -6.53
N ARG A 161 3.75 -21.62 -7.39
CA ARG A 161 3.57 -21.55 -8.86
C ARG A 161 3.65 -22.88 -9.60
N GLY A 162 4.42 -23.87 -9.10
CA GLY A 162 4.66 -25.13 -9.83
C GLY A 162 3.41 -26.00 -10.08
N LEU A 163 2.46 -26.04 -9.13
CA LEU A 163 1.26 -26.90 -9.22
C LEU A 163 0.21 -26.41 -10.23
N ARG A 164 0.19 -25.13 -10.61
CA ARG A 164 -0.75 -24.61 -11.62
C ARG A 164 -0.38 -25.02 -13.06
N ALA A 165 0.88 -25.39 -13.31
CA ALA A 165 1.39 -25.68 -14.65
C ALA A 165 1.17 -27.13 -15.13
N ALA A 166 0.42 -27.94 -14.37
CA ALA A 166 0.09 -29.32 -14.72
C ALA A 166 -1.39 -29.54 -15.08
N CYS A 167 -2.27 -28.56 -14.84
CA CYS A 167 -3.71 -28.69 -15.14
C CYS A 167 -4.01 -28.34 -16.60
N SER A 168 -4.07 -29.35 -17.48
CA SER A 168 -4.85 -29.24 -18.71
C SER A 168 -6.33 -29.04 -18.36
N ARG A 169 -6.99 -28.11 -19.05
CA ARG A 169 -8.36 -27.69 -18.74
C ARG A 169 -9.37 -28.83 -19.01
N SER A 170 -10.07 -29.27 -17.96
CA SER A 170 -11.29 -30.07 -18.05
C SER A 170 -12.27 -29.67 -16.93
N THR A 171 -12.96 -28.55 -17.09
CA THR A 171 -14.04 -28.09 -16.20
C THR A 171 -15.40 -28.32 -16.87
N ILE A 172 -16.27 -29.09 -16.23
CA ILE A 172 -17.65 -29.35 -16.68
C ILE A 172 -18.62 -28.84 -15.59
N PRO A 173 -19.65 -28.04 -15.91
CA PRO A 173 -20.58 -27.50 -14.91
C PRO A 173 -21.63 -28.53 -14.45
N ALA A 174 -22.18 -28.35 -13.24
CA ALA A 174 -23.17 -29.23 -12.64
C ALA A 174 -24.54 -28.58 -12.41
N SER A 175 -25.59 -29.35 -12.68
CA SER A 175 -26.96 -29.25 -12.14
C SER A 175 -27.55 -30.67 -12.20
N THR A 176 -28.33 -31.22 -11.25
CA THR A 176 -28.91 -30.77 -9.97
C THR A 176 -29.30 -32.06 -9.20
N ALA A 177 -29.53 -32.14 -7.87
CA ALA A 177 -29.59 -31.17 -6.77
C ALA A 177 -29.23 -31.88 -5.43
N MET A 178 -29.36 -31.20 -4.28
CA MET A 178 -29.47 -31.90 -2.98
C MET A 178 -30.88 -32.50 -2.80
N SER A 179 -31.00 -33.82 -2.74
CA SER A 179 -31.91 -34.57 -1.85
C SER A 179 -32.01 -36.03 -2.33
N THR A 180 -32.10 -36.96 -1.37
CA THR A 180 -32.05 -38.43 -1.57
C THR A 180 -30.73 -38.94 -2.16
N GLY A 181 -30.26 -40.09 -1.67
CA GLY A 181 -28.98 -40.65 -2.10
C GLY A 181 -29.12 -41.45 -3.39
N ARG A 182 -28.24 -41.21 -4.37
CA ARG A 182 -27.69 -42.24 -5.27
C ARG A 182 -26.42 -41.73 -5.98
N LEU A 183 -25.48 -42.65 -6.14
CA LEU A 183 -24.18 -42.46 -6.80
C LEU A 183 -24.26 -43.26 -8.11
N ILE A 184 -24.36 -42.60 -9.26
CA ILE A 184 -24.38 -43.26 -10.57
C ILE A 184 -23.66 -42.40 -11.63
N LEU A 185 -22.80 -43.06 -12.41
CA LEU A 185 -22.05 -42.58 -13.56
C LEU A 185 -22.98 -42.25 -14.75
N ARG A 186 -22.46 -41.54 -15.77
CA ARG A 186 -23.25 -41.19 -16.96
C ARG A 186 -22.83 -42.01 -18.17
N ASP A 187 -23.79 -42.70 -18.77
CA ASP A 187 -23.78 -43.07 -20.19
C ASP A 187 -25.15 -42.73 -20.81
N GLY A 188 -25.20 -42.50 -22.13
CA GLY A 188 -26.24 -41.65 -22.73
C GLY A 188 -27.49 -42.35 -23.28
N ARG A 189 -28.67 -41.72 -23.13
CA ARG A 189 -29.76 -41.60 -24.16
C ARG A 189 -31.03 -40.88 -23.65
N SER A 190 -31.86 -40.49 -24.62
CA SER A 190 -33.27 -40.02 -24.55
C SER A 190 -33.55 -38.55 -24.18
N GLU A 191 -34.38 -37.93 -25.04
CA GLU A 191 -34.93 -36.57 -24.95
C GLU A 191 -36.44 -36.60 -24.61
N LEU A 192 -37.07 -35.42 -24.67
CA LEU A 192 -38.51 -35.21 -24.88
C LEU A 192 -39.46 -35.25 -23.66
N LEU A 193 -39.22 -34.37 -22.66
CA LEU A 193 -40.26 -33.95 -21.70
C LEU A 193 -40.06 -32.54 -21.07
N GLY A 194 -39.00 -31.81 -21.42
CA GLY A 194 -38.60 -30.57 -20.72
C GLY A 194 -39.31 -29.26 -21.11
N ALA A 195 -40.03 -29.22 -22.24
CA ALA A 195 -40.45 -27.94 -22.84
C ALA A 195 -41.61 -27.22 -22.12
N ILE A 196 -42.46 -27.95 -21.40
CA ILE A 196 -43.71 -27.41 -20.82
C ILE A 196 -43.50 -26.85 -19.40
N LEU A 197 -42.58 -27.42 -18.62
CA LEU A 197 -42.27 -26.95 -17.25
C LEU A 197 -41.40 -25.68 -17.22
N ALA A 198 -40.59 -25.44 -18.26
CA ALA A 198 -39.65 -24.31 -18.32
C ALA A 198 -40.33 -22.93 -18.24
N ARG A 199 -41.59 -22.80 -18.70
CA ARG A 199 -42.32 -21.52 -18.70
C ARG A 199 -42.99 -21.16 -17.37
N LEU A 200 -43.15 -22.13 -16.45
CA LEU A 200 -43.76 -21.89 -15.13
C LEU A 200 -42.75 -21.62 -14.01
N PHE A 201 -41.47 -22.00 -14.19
CA PHE A 201 -40.42 -21.78 -13.20
C PHE A 201 -39.66 -20.44 -13.36
N ALA A 202 -39.75 -19.79 -14.52
CA ALA A 202 -38.98 -18.59 -14.84
C ALA A 202 -39.30 -17.37 -13.95
N SER A 203 -40.47 -17.31 -13.31
CA SER A 203 -40.89 -16.19 -12.44
C SER A 203 -40.50 -16.33 -10.97
N LEU A 204 -39.85 -17.43 -10.56
CA LEU A 204 -39.55 -17.74 -9.16
C LEU A 204 -38.07 -17.99 -8.85
N TRP A 205 -37.18 -18.02 -9.85
CA TRP A 205 -35.78 -18.40 -9.67
C TRP A 205 -34.80 -17.21 -9.63
N SER A 206 -34.98 -16.29 -8.68
CA SER A 206 -33.99 -15.25 -8.40
C SER A 206 -32.78 -15.83 -7.63
N SER A 207 -31.81 -16.30 -8.40
CA SER A 207 -30.48 -16.79 -7.99
C SER A 207 -29.84 -16.09 -6.79
N MET A 208 -29.42 -16.87 -5.77
CA MET A 208 -28.43 -16.45 -4.77
C MET A 208 -27.06 -17.09 -5.02
N THR A 209 -26.20 -16.39 -5.77
CA THR A 209 -24.78 -16.71 -5.89
C THR A 209 -24.04 -16.35 -4.58
N THR A 210 -23.07 -17.16 -4.17
CA THR A 210 -22.18 -16.76 -3.07
C THR A 210 -21.21 -15.70 -3.59
N ASN A 211 -21.47 -14.43 -3.27
CA ASN A 211 -20.56 -13.36 -3.63
C ASN A 211 -19.19 -13.58 -2.96
N THR A 212 -18.10 -13.41 -3.71
CA THR A 212 -16.72 -13.42 -3.20
C THR A 212 -16.00 -12.09 -3.42
N ASP A 213 -16.64 -11.19 -4.17
CA ASP A 213 -16.17 -9.86 -4.52
C ASP A 213 -16.78 -8.82 -3.59
N ASP A 214 -16.13 -7.67 -3.42
CA ASP A 214 -16.65 -6.52 -2.66
C ASP A 214 -17.21 -6.81 -1.24
N LEU A 215 -16.82 -7.93 -0.63
CA LEU A 215 -17.30 -8.39 0.70
C LEU A 215 -17.02 -7.42 1.87
N ARG A 216 -16.24 -6.36 1.65
CA ARG A 216 -15.95 -5.28 2.60
C ARG A 216 -16.14 -3.89 1.99
N ILE A 217 -16.72 -3.80 0.80
CA ILE A 217 -17.06 -2.54 0.13
C ILE A 217 -18.53 -2.26 0.44
N GLN A 218 -18.79 -1.18 1.16
CA GLN A 218 -20.17 -0.78 1.50
C GLN A 218 -20.89 -0.16 0.30
N ARG A 219 -20.15 0.56 -0.55
CA ARG A 219 -20.64 1.27 -1.72
C ARG A 219 -19.46 1.64 -2.62
N THR A 220 -19.68 1.57 -3.93
CA THR A 220 -18.80 2.17 -4.94
C THR A 220 -19.47 3.43 -5.48
N ILE A 221 -18.69 4.51 -5.64
CA ILE A 221 -19.13 5.77 -6.25
C ILE A 221 -18.07 6.12 -7.28
N GLU A 222 -18.49 6.40 -8.51
CA GLU A 222 -17.56 6.81 -9.56
C GLU A 222 -17.08 8.25 -9.32
N LEU A 223 -15.78 8.45 -9.51
CA LEU A 223 -15.19 9.79 -9.52
C LEU A 223 -15.43 10.43 -10.89
N ILE A 224 -15.50 11.77 -10.90
CA ILE A 224 -15.45 12.55 -12.15
C ILE A 224 -14.20 12.17 -12.95
N ALA A 225 -14.30 12.04 -14.27
CA ALA A 225 -13.11 11.76 -15.09
C ALA A 225 -12.14 12.97 -15.02
N PRO A 226 -10.82 12.78 -14.88
CA PRO A 226 -9.88 13.90 -14.78
C PRO A 226 -9.97 14.90 -15.95
N ARG A 227 -10.25 14.42 -17.17
CA ARG A 227 -10.47 15.26 -18.37
C ARG A 227 -11.67 16.20 -18.21
N GLN A 228 -12.72 15.76 -17.52
CA GLN A 228 -13.89 16.61 -17.28
C GLN A 228 -13.54 17.70 -16.29
N LEU A 229 -12.93 17.36 -15.15
CA LEU A 229 -12.48 18.35 -14.17
C LEU A 229 -11.47 19.36 -14.73
N VAL A 230 -10.55 18.91 -15.60
CA VAL A 230 -9.61 19.78 -16.33
C VAL A 230 -10.31 20.68 -17.35
N ALA A 231 -11.45 20.27 -17.91
CA ALA A 231 -12.26 21.11 -18.80
C ALA A 231 -13.15 22.10 -18.02
N ASP A 232 -13.68 21.69 -16.87
CA ASP A 232 -14.49 22.53 -15.97
C ASP A 232 -13.63 23.64 -15.32
N ILE A 233 -12.35 23.34 -15.04
CA ILE A 233 -11.36 24.26 -14.48
C ILE A 233 -10.08 24.16 -15.32
N ALA A 234 -10.09 24.85 -16.46
CA ALA A 234 -8.92 24.93 -17.35
C ALA A 234 -7.77 25.70 -16.69
N VAL A 235 -6.53 25.36 -17.07
CA VAL A 235 -5.35 26.16 -16.70
C VAL A 235 -5.32 27.38 -17.64
N SER A 236 -5.40 28.59 -17.10
CA SER A 236 -5.23 29.82 -17.88
C SER A 236 -3.76 30.03 -18.26
N ASP A 237 -3.49 30.84 -19.28
CA ASP A 237 -2.12 31.08 -19.76
C ASP A 237 -1.22 31.64 -18.62
N SER A 238 -1.74 32.55 -17.79
CA SER A 238 -1.04 33.08 -16.62
C SER A 238 -0.72 32.01 -15.57
N ALA A 239 -1.64 31.08 -15.32
CA ALA A 239 -1.41 29.95 -14.43
C ALA A 239 -0.36 28.97 -15.01
N ALA A 240 -0.41 28.72 -16.32
CA ALA A 240 0.57 27.88 -17.02
C ALA A 240 1.98 28.49 -17.01
N GLU A 241 2.10 29.79 -17.27
CA GLU A 241 3.35 30.55 -17.16
C GLU A 241 3.91 30.48 -15.75
N THR A 242 3.09 30.71 -14.72
CA THR A 242 3.49 30.65 -13.31
C THR A 242 4.05 29.29 -12.94
N VAL A 243 3.35 28.20 -13.29
CA VAL A 243 3.79 26.83 -12.97
C VAL A 243 5.04 26.44 -13.77
N SER A 244 5.12 26.80 -15.06
CA SER A 244 6.26 26.50 -15.92
C SER A 244 7.52 27.25 -15.45
N ALA A 245 7.40 28.55 -15.21
CA ALA A 245 8.49 29.39 -14.70
C ALA A 245 8.97 28.92 -13.31
N ALA A 246 8.06 28.49 -12.44
CA ALA A 246 8.42 27.98 -11.12
C ALA A 246 9.14 26.64 -11.16
N ARG A 247 8.68 25.68 -11.98
CA ARG A 247 9.39 24.40 -12.20
C ARG A 247 10.80 24.65 -12.72
N GLN A 248 10.94 25.49 -13.74
CA GLN A 248 12.25 25.84 -14.31
C GLN A 248 13.13 26.62 -13.33
N GLY A 249 12.55 27.47 -12.48
CA GLY A 249 13.27 28.18 -11.41
C GLY A 249 13.84 27.23 -10.37
N ILE A 250 13.02 26.30 -9.87
CA ILE A 250 13.45 25.29 -8.89
C ILE A 250 14.50 24.35 -9.51
N HIS A 251 14.34 23.95 -10.77
CA HIS A 251 15.35 23.18 -11.51
C HIS A 251 16.71 23.88 -11.53
N ARG A 252 16.76 25.18 -11.89
CA ARG A 252 18.03 25.95 -11.87
C ARG A 252 18.65 26.03 -10.47
N ILE A 253 17.84 26.14 -9.42
CA ILE A 253 18.33 26.14 -8.03
C ILE A 253 18.89 24.75 -7.65
N LEU A 254 18.24 23.65 -8.06
CA LEU A 254 18.72 22.29 -7.85
C LEU A 254 20.00 21.99 -8.64
N ALA A 255 20.10 22.46 -9.88
CA ALA A 255 21.33 22.43 -10.68
C ALA A 255 22.45 23.28 -10.03
N GLY A 256 22.10 24.37 -9.35
CA GLY A 256 23.04 25.33 -8.76
C GLY A 256 23.43 26.47 -9.70
N GLU A 257 22.62 26.72 -10.73
CA GLU A 257 22.72 27.84 -11.66
C GLU A 257 22.07 29.12 -11.09
N ASP A 258 21.17 28.95 -10.14
CA ASP A 258 20.49 30.00 -9.38
C ASP A 258 20.78 29.73 -7.89
N ASP A 259 21.27 30.71 -7.15
CA ASP A 259 21.68 30.51 -5.75
C ASP A 259 20.54 30.73 -4.75
N ARG A 260 19.38 31.25 -5.18
CA ARG A 260 18.26 31.56 -4.29
C ARG A 260 17.80 30.37 -3.45
N LEU A 261 17.28 30.65 -2.26
CA LEU A 261 16.74 29.64 -1.36
C LEU A 261 15.28 29.32 -1.72
N VAL A 262 14.90 28.07 -1.93
CA VAL A 262 13.49 27.68 -2.09
C VAL A 262 12.80 27.64 -0.72
N ALA A 263 11.68 28.35 -0.56
CA ALA A 263 10.88 28.33 0.67
C ALA A 263 9.48 27.77 0.42
N VAL A 264 9.21 26.55 0.87
CA VAL A 264 7.90 25.89 0.79
C VAL A 264 7.09 26.21 2.06
N VAL A 265 6.22 27.22 1.99
CA VAL A 265 5.65 27.89 3.18
C VAL A 265 4.12 27.93 3.10
N GLY A 266 3.45 27.54 4.18
CA GLY A 266 1.97 27.62 4.28
C GLY A 266 1.35 26.60 5.23
N PRO A 267 0.01 26.45 5.21
CA PRO A 267 -0.69 25.67 6.23
C PRO A 267 -0.29 24.19 6.28
N CYS A 268 -0.38 23.57 7.47
CA CYS A 268 -0.17 22.12 7.60
C CYS A 268 -1.09 21.34 6.66
N SER A 269 -2.36 21.72 6.60
CA SER A 269 -3.32 21.28 5.59
C SER A 269 -4.41 22.34 5.36
N ILE A 270 -4.88 22.46 4.12
CA ILE A 270 -5.97 23.35 3.71
C ILE A 270 -7.31 22.70 4.02
N HIS A 271 -8.16 23.39 4.79
CA HIS A 271 -9.55 22.99 5.08
C HIS A 271 -10.57 24.05 4.65
N ASP A 272 -10.14 25.31 4.57
CA ASP A 272 -10.90 26.45 4.08
C ASP A 272 -10.16 27.06 2.87
N PRO A 273 -10.70 26.94 1.64
CA PRO A 273 -10.12 27.56 0.46
C PRO A 273 -10.06 29.09 0.51
N GLU A 274 -10.95 29.77 1.25
CA GLU A 274 -10.97 31.24 1.26
C GLU A 274 -9.87 31.80 2.17
N ALA A 275 -9.69 31.23 3.37
CA ALA A 275 -8.51 31.48 4.19
C ALA A 275 -7.20 31.17 3.44
N ALA A 276 -7.19 30.13 2.60
CA ALA A 276 -6.03 29.80 1.76
C ALA A 276 -5.76 30.85 0.67
N ARG A 277 -6.79 31.41 0.01
CA ARG A 277 -6.64 32.53 -0.93
C ARG A 277 -6.15 33.79 -0.24
N GLU A 278 -6.64 34.10 0.97
CA GLU A 278 -6.14 35.24 1.73
C GLU A 278 -4.68 35.06 2.11
N TYR A 279 -4.32 33.89 2.65
CA TYR A 279 -2.94 33.54 2.95
C TYR A 279 -2.04 33.65 1.71
N GLY A 280 -2.49 33.14 0.56
CA GLY A 280 -1.80 33.26 -0.72
C GLY A 280 -1.61 34.72 -1.17
N ARG A 281 -2.64 35.57 -1.06
CA ARG A 281 -2.53 37.01 -1.35
C ARG A 281 -1.47 37.71 -0.49
N ARG A 282 -1.41 37.39 0.81
CA ARG A 282 -0.39 37.94 1.71
C ARG A 282 1.01 37.38 1.40
N LEU A 283 1.14 36.07 1.14
CA LEU A 283 2.41 35.42 0.82
C LEU A 283 2.99 35.91 -0.52
N ARG A 284 2.16 36.15 -1.53
CA ARG A 284 2.57 36.73 -2.81
C ARG A 284 3.23 38.11 -2.63
N ALA A 285 2.69 38.96 -1.75
CA ALA A 285 3.24 40.29 -1.52
C ALA A 285 4.67 40.20 -0.96
N VAL A 286 4.87 39.43 0.12
CA VAL A 286 6.20 39.21 0.72
C VAL A 286 7.14 38.52 -0.29
N ALA A 287 6.65 37.52 -1.03
CA ALA A 287 7.43 36.81 -2.04
C ALA A 287 7.96 37.73 -3.17
N ALA A 288 7.23 38.79 -3.51
CA ALA A 288 7.67 39.78 -4.49
C ALA A 288 8.78 40.69 -3.93
N GLU A 289 8.74 41.01 -2.63
CA GLU A 289 9.73 41.86 -1.95
C GLU A 289 11.10 41.16 -1.81
N ILE A 290 11.11 39.82 -1.63
CA ILE A 290 12.33 39.00 -1.44
C ILE A 290 12.72 38.15 -2.66
N ALA A 291 12.10 38.37 -3.82
CA ALA A 291 12.19 37.50 -5.00
C ALA A 291 13.62 37.26 -5.51
N ASP A 292 14.52 38.22 -5.29
CA ASP A 292 15.94 38.13 -5.66
C ASP A 292 16.73 37.15 -4.78
N ASP A 293 16.26 36.85 -3.56
CA ASP A 293 16.95 36.01 -2.57
C ASP A 293 16.25 34.67 -2.32
N VAL A 294 14.91 34.66 -2.28
CA VAL A 294 14.11 33.51 -1.87
C VAL A 294 13.04 33.21 -2.92
N PHE A 295 13.05 31.98 -3.43
CA PHE A 295 12.01 31.47 -4.31
C PHE A 295 10.88 30.85 -3.49
N VAL A 296 9.82 31.61 -3.25
CA VAL A 296 8.69 31.18 -2.42
C VAL A 296 7.72 30.28 -3.20
N VAL A 297 7.32 29.17 -2.59
CA VAL A 297 6.28 28.26 -3.07
C VAL A 297 5.25 28.08 -1.96
N MET A 298 3.97 28.31 -2.25
CA MET A 298 2.91 28.10 -1.26
C MET A 298 2.71 26.61 -1.00
N ARG A 299 2.72 26.22 0.27
CA ARG A 299 2.36 24.86 0.72
C ARG A 299 0.84 24.67 0.66
N VAL A 300 0.37 23.90 -0.31
CA VAL A 300 -1.07 23.60 -0.57
C VAL A 300 -1.31 22.09 -0.39
N TYR A 301 -1.36 21.64 0.87
CA TYR A 301 -1.53 20.23 1.22
C TYR A 301 -3.00 19.97 1.59
N PHE A 302 -3.66 19.02 0.93
CA PHE A 302 -5.09 18.77 1.16
C PHE A 302 -5.40 17.79 2.29
N GLU A 303 -4.50 16.86 2.59
CA GLU A 303 -4.66 15.85 3.65
C GLU A 303 -3.41 15.78 4.54
N LYS A 304 -3.59 15.45 5.82
CA LYS A 304 -2.52 14.99 6.71
C LYS A 304 -2.65 13.48 6.93
N PRO A 305 -1.70 12.64 6.46
CA PRO A 305 -1.75 11.19 6.69
C PRO A 305 -1.73 10.81 8.17
N ARG A 306 -2.74 10.05 8.64
CA ARG A 306 -2.85 9.62 10.05
C ARG A 306 -3.02 8.11 10.20
N THR A 307 -2.45 7.56 11.28
CA THR A 307 -2.62 6.18 11.72
C THR A 307 -3.85 5.98 12.61
N THR A 308 -4.50 7.06 13.03
CA THR A 308 -5.71 7.11 13.86
C THR A 308 -6.88 7.75 13.09
N VAL A 309 -8.09 7.62 13.64
CA VAL A 309 -9.33 8.14 13.04
C VAL A 309 -9.38 9.67 13.06
N GLY A 310 -10.05 10.25 12.07
CA GLY A 310 -10.46 11.66 12.00
C GLY A 310 -10.48 12.18 10.56
N TRP A 311 -10.76 13.47 10.39
CA TRP A 311 -10.88 14.17 9.09
C TRP A 311 -9.79 13.78 8.08
N LYS A 312 -10.21 13.53 6.84
CA LYS A 312 -9.43 12.94 5.76
C LYS A 312 -8.92 13.93 4.71
N GLY A 313 -8.99 15.23 5.01
CA GLY A 313 -8.53 16.27 4.09
C GLY A 313 -9.62 16.81 3.16
N LEU A 314 -9.36 17.96 2.55
CA LEU A 314 -10.33 18.72 1.74
C LEU A 314 -10.84 17.92 0.54
N ILE A 315 -9.96 17.16 -0.12
CA ILE A 315 -10.35 16.32 -1.25
C ILE A 315 -11.32 15.21 -0.80
N ASN A 316 -11.02 14.53 0.30
CA ASN A 316 -11.81 13.37 0.74
C ASN A 316 -13.12 13.79 1.42
N ASP A 317 -13.09 14.78 2.31
CA ASP A 317 -14.23 15.20 3.14
C ASP A 317 -14.29 16.74 3.23
N PRO A 318 -14.72 17.44 2.17
CA PRO A 318 -14.65 18.90 2.08
C PRO A 318 -15.56 19.62 3.08
N ASP A 319 -16.63 18.99 3.53
CA ASP A 319 -17.63 19.56 4.43
C ASP A 319 -17.40 19.22 5.91
N LEU A 320 -16.23 18.65 6.25
CA LEU A 320 -15.79 18.34 7.62
C LEU A 320 -16.79 17.46 8.42
N ASN A 321 -17.62 16.69 7.73
CA ASN A 321 -18.80 16.03 8.29
C ASN A 321 -18.88 14.52 7.98
N ASN A 322 -17.81 13.93 7.43
CA ASN A 322 -17.73 12.53 7.00
C ASN A 322 -18.74 12.13 5.92
N THR A 323 -19.21 13.07 5.08
CA THR A 323 -20.06 12.74 3.92
C THR A 323 -19.28 12.25 2.70
N PHE A 324 -17.95 12.41 2.72
CA PHE A 324 -17.04 11.93 1.68
C PHE A 324 -17.40 12.38 0.25
N GLN A 325 -17.68 13.68 0.09
CA GLN A 325 -18.03 14.29 -1.20
C GLN A 325 -16.79 14.51 -2.08
N ILE A 326 -16.11 13.43 -2.47
CA ILE A 326 -14.79 13.49 -3.14
C ILE A 326 -14.83 14.32 -4.43
N ASN A 327 -15.89 14.18 -5.24
CA ASN A 327 -16.04 14.98 -6.46
C ASN A 327 -16.09 16.49 -6.17
N LYS A 328 -16.76 16.92 -5.09
CA LYS A 328 -16.74 18.33 -4.64
C LYS A 328 -15.35 18.74 -4.14
N GLY A 329 -14.70 17.88 -3.36
CA GLY A 329 -13.35 18.14 -2.84
C GLY A 329 -12.31 18.30 -3.95
N LEU A 330 -12.40 17.52 -5.03
CA LEU A 330 -11.57 17.64 -6.23
C LEU A 330 -11.76 18.99 -6.96
N HIS A 331 -13.01 19.48 -7.10
CA HIS A 331 -13.28 20.81 -7.66
C HIS A 331 -12.70 21.92 -6.78
N LEU A 332 -12.92 21.86 -5.47
CA LEU A 332 -12.39 22.86 -4.53
C LEU A 332 -10.85 22.89 -4.54
N ALA A 333 -10.22 21.72 -4.55
CA ALA A 333 -8.76 21.58 -4.60
C ALA A 333 -8.17 22.13 -5.91
N ARG A 334 -8.75 21.77 -7.06
CA ARG A 334 -8.28 22.24 -8.37
C ARG A 334 -8.53 23.74 -8.57
N GLN A 335 -9.69 24.26 -8.16
CA GLN A 335 -9.99 25.69 -8.25
C GLN A 335 -9.00 26.50 -7.42
N LEU A 336 -8.74 26.11 -6.16
CA LEU A 336 -7.76 26.80 -5.32
C LEU A 336 -6.36 26.82 -5.96
N LEU A 337 -5.92 25.71 -6.56
CA LEU A 337 -4.62 25.66 -7.24
C LEU A 337 -4.58 26.56 -8.48
N ALA A 338 -5.68 26.63 -9.25
CA ALA A 338 -5.80 27.53 -10.39
C ALA A 338 -5.79 29.00 -9.95
N ASP A 339 -6.56 29.36 -8.91
CA ASP A 339 -6.62 30.72 -8.36
C ASP A 339 -5.24 31.21 -7.87
N LEU A 340 -4.48 30.32 -7.20
CA LEU A 340 -3.13 30.62 -6.70
C LEU A 340 -2.13 30.79 -7.84
N ALA A 341 -2.17 29.92 -8.85
CA ALA A 341 -1.31 30.02 -10.02
C ALA A 341 -1.65 31.26 -10.87
N GLU A 342 -2.92 31.61 -11.04
CA GLU A 342 -3.36 32.80 -11.78
C GLU A 342 -3.00 34.12 -11.10
N MET A 343 -2.91 34.14 -9.75
CA MET A 343 -2.33 35.28 -9.04
C MET A 343 -0.79 35.28 -9.03
N GLY A 344 -0.11 34.36 -9.73
CA GLY A 344 1.34 34.32 -9.84
C GLY A 344 2.06 33.67 -8.64
N LEU A 345 1.37 32.88 -7.82
CA LEU A 345 1.96 32.21 -6.66
C LEU A 345 2.04 30.68 -6.90
N PRO A 346 3.23 30.12 -7.12
CA PRO A 346 3.37 28.68 -7.36
C PRO A 346 2.99 27.84 -6.14
N ALA A 347 2.29 26.73 -6.37
CA ALA A 347 1.83 25.81 -5.34
C ALA A 347 2.68 24.53 -5.27
N GLY A 348 2.91 24.03 -4.06
CA GLY A 348 3.55 22.75 -3.77
C GLY A 348 2.69 21.85 -2.89
N THR A 349 2.65 20.55 -3.18
CA THR A 349 1.76 19.58 -2.50
C THR A 349 2.45 18.24 -2.21
N GLU A 350 1.81 17.38 -1.41
CA GLU A 350 2.26 16.01 -1.12
C GLU A 350 1.38 14.99 -1.86
N TYR A 351 2.02 14.06 -2.56
CA TYR A 351 1.33 13.01 -3.31
C TYR A 351 1.19 11.76 -2.45
N LEU A 352 -0.05 11.41 -2.12
CA LEU A 352 -0.41 10.33 -1.18
C LEU A 352 -0.91 9.05 -1.87
N ASP A 353 -1.22 9.14 -3.16
CA ASP A 353 -1.74 8.05 -3.98
C ASP A 353 -1.38 8.26 -5.46
N LEU A 354 -1.67 7.25 -6.29
CA LEU A 354 -1.27 7.20 -7.70
C LEU A 354 -2.32 7.78 -8.67
N ILE A 355 -3.49 8.20 -8.18
CA ILE A 355 -4.68 8.59 -8.95
C ILE A 355 -4.91 10.11 -8.87
N SER A 356 -4.84 10.70 -7.67
CA SER A 356 -5.00 12.13 -7.44
C SER A 356 -4.09 13.05 -8.29
N PRO A 357 -2.83 12.70 -8.64
CA PRO A 357 -2.01 13.52 -9.54
C PRO A 357 -2.69 13.79 -10.90
N GLN A 358 -3.55 12.88 -11.38
CA GLN A 358 -4.20 13.04 -12.68
C GLN A 358 -5.17 14.22 -12.74
N TYR A 359 -5.63 14.71 -11.59
CA TYR A 359 -6.65 15.76 -11.46
C TYR A 359 -6.08 17.17 -11.32
N TYR A 360 -4.83 17.32 -10.86
CA TYR A 360 -4.26 18.63 -10.53
C TYR A 360 -2.73 18.76 -10.63
N ALA A 361 -1.97 17.71 -10.96
CA ALA A 361 -0.50 17.82 -11.04
C ALA A 361 -0.01 18.79 -12.14
N ASP A 362 -0.86 19.13 -13.09
CA ASP A 362 -0.65 20.20 -14.08
C ASP A 362 -0.50 21.59 -13.43
N LEU A 363 -1.08 21.81 -12.24
CA LEU A 363 -1.00 23.07 -11.47
C LEU A 363 0.07 23.05 -10.35
N ILE A 364 0.80 21.95 -10.18
CA ILE A 364 1.80 21.80 -9.11
C ILE A 364 3.20 22.17 -9.59
N SER A 365 3.85 23.08 -8.88
CA SER A 365 5.23 23.54 -9.17
C SER A 365 6.29 22.72 -8.43
N TRP A 366 5.95 22.09 -7.30
CA TRP A 366 6.86 21.28 -6.46
C TRP A 366 6.09 20.16 -5.74
N GLY A 367 6.65 18.96 -5.69
CA GLY A 367 6.02 17.79 -5.06
C GLY A 367 6.78 17.28 -3.83
N ALA A 368 6.06 16.67 -2.89
CA ALA A 368 6.64 15.89 -1.80
C ALA A 368 6.16 14.44 -1.79
N ILE A 369 7.05 13.54 -1.39
CA ILE A 369 6.71 12.19 -0.91
C ILE A 369 7.00 12.11 0.59
N GLY A 370 5.97 11.71 1.35
CA GLY A 370 6.00 11.67 2.81
C GLY A 370 6.87 10.58 3.40
N ALA A 371 7.32 10.78 4.64
CA ALA A 371 8.20 9.87 5.38
C ALA A 371 7.65 8.43 5.58
N ARG A 372 6.36 8.19 5.29
CA ARG A 372 5.72 6.86 5.33
C ARG A 372 5.58 6.22 3.94
N THR A 373 5.82 6.97 2.87
CA THR A 373 5.71 6.54 1.47
C THR A 373 7.04 6.66 0.70
N THR A 374 8.09 7.25 1.27
CA THR A 374 9.45 7.28 0.69
C THR A 374 10.01 5.88 0.38
N GLU A 375 9.72 4.86 1.20
CA GLU A 375 10.08 3.45 0.92
C GLU A 375 9.14 2.77 -0.10
N SER A 376 7.98 3.36 -0.39
CA SER A 376 6.98 2.74 -1.25
C SER A 376 7.45 2.77 -2.70
N GLN A 377 7.71 1.58 -3.25
CA GLN A 377 8.12 1.40 -4.64
C GLN A 377 7.19 2.13 -5.60
N THR A 378 5.86 2.05 -5.43
CA THR A 378 4.91 2.73 -6.33
C THR A 378 4.94 4.26 -6.23
N HIS A 379 5.37 4.83 -5.10
CA HIS A 379 5.55 6.28 -4.96
C HIS A 379 6.87 6.75 -5.59
N ARG A 380 7.92 5.92 -5.55
CA ARG A 380 9.17 6.14 -6.30
C ARG A 380 8.91 6.10 -7.81
N GLU A 381 8.14 5.10 -8.26
CA GLU A 381 7.69 4.95 -9.66
C GLU A 381 6.82 6.14 -10.09
N LEU A 382 5.85 6.59 -9.28
CA LEU A 382 5.09 7.81 -9.55
C LEU A 382 6.00 9.03 -9.71
N SER A 383 6.94 9.22 -8.78
CA SER A 383 7.81 10.40 -8.75
C SER A 383 8.67 10.53 -10.00
N SER A 384 9.09 9.40 -10.59
CA SER A 384 9.82 9.35 -11.86
C SER A 384 9.03 9.85 -13.08
N GLY A 385 7.71 10.05 -12.95
CA GLY A 385 6.83 10.58 -13.99
C GLY A 385 6.10 11.87 -13.61
N LEU A 386 6.40 12.46 -12.44
CA LEU A 386 5.85 13.76 -12.06
C LEU A 386 6.57 14.88 -12.81
N SER A 387 5.81 15.82 -13.38
CA SER A 387 6.33 16.94 -14.18
C SER A 387 6.92 18.09 -13.35
N CYS A 388 7.17 17.88 -12.06
CA CYS A 388 7.72 18.86 -11.13
C CYS A 388 8.88 18.23 -10.32
N PRO A 389 9.79 19.05 -9.79
CA PRO A 389 10.75 18.60 -8.77
C PRO A 389 10.08 17.89 -7.59
N VAL A 390 10.72 16.87 -7.03
CA VAL A 390 10.14 16.04 -5.95
C VAL A 390 11.09 15.92 -4.75
N GLY A 391 10.62 16.31 -3.58
CA GLY A 391 11.33 16.13 -2.32
C GLY A 391 10.90 14.85 -1.58
N PHE A 392 11.86 13.98 -1.29
CA PHE A 392 11.66 12.77 -0.49
C PHE A 392 12.01 13.02 0.98
N LYS A 393 11.04 12.87 1.88
CA LYS A 393 11.27 12.98 3.33
C LYS A 393 12.06 11.80 3.86
N ASN A 394 13.04 12.06 4.74
CA ASN A 394 13.71 11.01 5.53
C ASN A 394 12.69 10.18 6.34
N ALA A 395 13.02 8.94 6.68
CA ALA A 395 12.14 8.02 7.39
C ALA A 395 11.74 8.55 8.78
N THR A 396 10.61 8.07 9.31
CA THR A 396 10.01 8.64 10.54
C THR A 396 10.85 8.52 11.82
N ASP A 397 11.82 7.60 11.84
CA ASP A 397 12.77 7.41 12.94
C ASP A 397 14.08 8.18 12.76
N GLY A 398 14.38 8.66 11.55
CA GLY A 398 15.53 9.47 11.19
C GLY A 398 16.31 8.98 9.96
N ASP A 399 16.06 7.77 9.45
CA ASP A 399 16.90 7.21 8.39
C ASP A 399 16.85 8.02 7.07
N ILE A 400 18.02 8.41 6.62
CA ILE A 400 18.32 9.20 5.42
C ILE A 400 18.48 8.30 4.18
N GLN A 401 18.98 7.06 4.35
CA GLN A 401 19.27 6.14 3.25
C GLN A 401 18.01 5.83 2.43
N VAL A 402 16.88 5.68 3.11
CA VAL A 402 15.53 5.52 2.55
C VAL A 402 15.18 6.58 1.50
N ALA A 403 15.57 7.84 1.72
CA ALA A 403 15.32 8.94 0.78
C ALA A 403 16.36 8.98 -0.35
N ILE A 404 17.62 8.65 -0.07
CA ILE A 404 18.68 8.52 -1.08
C ILE A 404 18.32 7.45 -2.12
N ASP A 405 17.85 6.29 -1.65
CA ASP A 405 17.38 5.20 -2.52
C ASP A 405 16.13 5.59 -3.32
N ALA A 406 15.28 6.45 -2.75
CA ALA A 406 14.09 6.97 -3.42
C ALA A 406 14.45 7.93 -4.56
N ILE A 407 15.40 8.86 -4.34
CA ILE A 407 15.94 9.76 -5.36
C ILE A 407 16.58 8.95 -6.51
N LYS A 408 17.41 7.96 -6.19
CA LYS A 408 18.02 7.06 -7.18
C LYS A 408 17.02 6.25 -7.98
N SER A 409 15.93 5.82 -7.35
CA SER A 409 14.86 5.11 -8.05
C SER A 409 14.10 6.07 -8.95
N ALA A 410 13.72 7.25 -8.45
CA ALA A 410 12.94 8.24 -9.18
C ALA A 410 13.65 8.80 -10.42
N SER A 411 14.99 8.83 -10.44
CA SER A 411 15.75 9.26 -11.63
C SER A 411 15.75 8.25 -12.79
N GLN A 412 15.18 7.05 -12.61
CA GLN A 412 15.14 6.00 -13.63
C GLN A 412 13.74 5.85 -14.29
N PRO A 413 13.66 5.35 -15.54
CA PRO A 413 12.40 4.92 -16.15
C PRO A 413 11.71 3.79 -15.39
N HIS A 414 10.40 3.91 -15.18
CA HIS A 414 9.54 2.94 -14.49
C HIS A 414 8.24 2.66 -15.23
N HIS A 415 7.48 1.68 -14.73
CA HIS A 415 6.09 1.45 -15.11
C HIS A 415 5.21 1.33 -13.86
N PHE A 416 4.08 2.05 -13.79
CA PHE A 416 3.11 1.94 -12.69
C PHE A 416 1.66 1.95 -13.16
N LEU A 417 0.73 1.53 -12.28
CA LEU A 417 -0.70 1.52 -12.53
C LEU A 417 -1.36 2.81 -12.03
N SER A 418 -2.17 3.44 -12.88
CA SER A 418 -2.96 4.63 -12.55
C SER A 418 -4.20 4.69 -13.45
N VAL A 419 -4.81 5.85 -13.63
CA VAL A 419 -5.96 6.10 -14.51
C VAL A 419 -5.61 7.10 -15.61
N THR A 420 -6.14 6.90 -16.82
CA THR A 420 -6.05 7.89 -17.90
C THR A 420 -6.85 9.14 -17.55
N LYS A 421 -6.68 10.23 -18.32
CA LYS A 421 -7.54 11.41 -18.17
C LYS A 421 -9.03 11.10 -18.42
N GLN A 422 -9.36 10.03 -19.14
CA GLN A 422 -10.75 9.57 -19.33
C GLN A 422 -11.29 8.76 -18.14
N GLY A 423 -10.48 8.45 -17.12
CA GLY A 423 -10.90 7.69 -15.93
C GLY A 423 -10.69 6.17 -16.02
N HIS A 424 -10.12 5.65 -17.11
CA HIS A 424 -9.89 4.22 -17.29
C HIS A 424 -8.56 3.78 -16.67
N SER A 425 -8.48 2.57 -16.09
CA SER A 425 -7.21 2.02 -15.60
C SER A 425 -6.19 1.83 -16.74
N ALA A 426 -4.95 2.23 -16.51
CA ALA A 426 -3.86 2.14 -17.48
C ALA A 426 -2.49 1.92 -16.82
N ILE A 427 -1.54 1.45 -17.64
CA ILE A 427 -0.12 1.39 -17.31
C ILE A 427 0.52 2.69 -17.82
N PHE A 428 1.28 3.35 -16.96
CA PHE A 428 2.07 4.54 -17.29
C PHE A 428 3.54 4.15 -17.36
N GLN A 429 4.22 4.55 -18.43
CA GLN A 429 5.68 4.44 -18.58
C GLN A 429 6.29 5.83 -18.34
N THR A 430 7.37 5.90 -17.57
CA THR A 430 8.05 7.16 -17.21
C THR A 430 9.44 7.25 -17.82
N SER A 431 10.01 8.46 -17.83
CA SER A 431 11.37 8.76 -18.30
C SER A 431 12.42 8.76 -17.19
N GLY A 432 12.01 8.85 -15.92
CA GLY A 432 12.87 9.32 -14.84
C GLY A 432 12.67 10.81 -14.58
N ASN A 433 12.90 11.22 -13.33
CA ASN A 433 12.85 12.59 -12.84
C ASN A 433 14.18 12.92 -12.14
N GLU A 434 14.97 13.81 -12.74
CA GLU A 434 16.28 14.22 -12.23
C GLU A 434 16.21 15.28 -11.12
N ASP A 435 15.09 16.02 -11.01
CA ASP A 435 14.87 17.09 -10.03
C ASP A 435 14.43 16.56 -8.64
N CYS A 436 14.97 15.41 -8.25
CA CYS A 436 14.68 14.74 -6.99
C CYS A 436 15.72 15.06 -5.91
N HIS A 437 15.25 15.42 -4.71
CA HIS A 437 16.09 15.88 -3.59
C HIS A 437 15.59 15.33 -2.24
N ILE A 438 16.40 15.46 -1.20
CA ILE A 438 16.05 15.03 0.16
C ILE A 438 15.41 16.16 0.98
N ILE A 439 14.47 15.80 1.85
CA ILE A 439 13.93 16.67 2.90
C ILE A 439 14.31 16.10 4.27
N LEU A 440 15.16 16.82 5.02
CA LEU A 440 15.48 16.53 6.42
C LEU A 440 14.38 17.09 7.33
N ARG A 441 13.67 16.21 8.04
CA ARG A 441 12.43 16.51 8.78
C ARG A 441 12.40 15.97 10.22
N GLY A 442 13.57 15.60 10.72
CA GLY A 442 13.82 14.94 12.00
C GLY A 442 13.38 13.48 12.04
N GLY A 443 13.72 12.84 13.15
CA GLY A 443 13.37 11.46 13.48
C GLY A 443 13.10 11.30 14.97
N LYS A 444 13.85 10.41 15.62
CA LYS A 444 13.95 10.36 17.10
C LYS A 444 14.57 11.64 17.68
N HIS A 445 15.47 12.25 16.92
CA HIS A 445 16.08 13.56 17.20
C HIS A 445 15.84 14.50 16.02
N PRO A 446 15.87 15.83 16.22
CA PRO A 446 16.02 16.78 15.12
C PRO A 446 17.27 16.50 14.29
N ASN A 447 17.25 16.86 13.00
CA ASN A 447 18.35 16.69 12.05
C ASN A 447 18.53 17.93 11.14
N TYR A 448 18.32 19.12 11.68
CA TYR A 448 18.47 20.40 10.97
C TYR A 448 19.82 21.08 11.22
N ASP A 449 20.56 20.66 12.24
CA ASP A 449 21.82 21.26 12.63
C ASP A 449 22.93 20.98 11.60
N MET A 450 24.00 21.76 11.69
CA MET A 450 25.13 21.71 10.75
C MET A 450 25.75 20.32 10.62
N PHE A 451 25.89 19.55 11.70
CA PHE A 451 26.46 18.20 11.62
C PHE A 451 25.52 17.24 10.88
N SER A 452 24.21 17.30 11.18
CA SER A 452 23.20 16.52 10.45
C SER A 452 23.16 16.85 8.94
N VAL A 453 23.38 18.12 8.57
CA VAL A 453 23.44 18.58 7.17
C VAL A 453 24.74 18.13 6.48
N ASP A 454 25.86 18.15 7.18
CA ASP A 454 27.16 17.67 6.68
C ASP A 454 27.17 16.15 6.49
N ASP A 455 26.64 15.38 7.46
CA ASP A 455 26.47 13.92 7.36
C ASP A 455 25.58 13.55 6.15
N ALA A 456 24.43 14.23 5.99
CA ALA A 456 23.55 14.04 4.84
C ALA A 456 24.23 14.40 3.52
N THR A 457 25.10 15.42 3.53
CA THR A 457 25.91 15.82 2.37
C THR A 457 26.93 14.74 2.00
N GLU A 458 27.65 14.16 2.96
CA GLU A 458 28.58 13.04 2.70
C GLU A 458 27.82 11.83 2.13
N MET A 459 26.67 11.49 2.71
CA MET A 459 25.85 10.36 2.23
C MET A 459 25.37 10.56 0.78
N LEU A 460 24.90 11.77 0.41
CA LEU A 460 24.51 12.11 -0.96
C LEU A 460 25.70 12.00 -1.94
N VAL A 461 26.86 12.58 -1.57
CA VAL A 461 28.07 12.54 -2.40
C VAL A 461 28.59 11.11 -2.58
N ARG A 462 28.65 10.31 -1.50
CA ARG A 462 29.00 8.87 -1.57
C ARG A 462 28.01 8.08 -2.42
N ALA A 463 26.74 8.51 -2.45
CA ALA A 463 25.72 7.93 -3.31
C ALA A 463 25.84 8.37 -4.78
N GLY A 464 26.66 9.37 -5.12
CA GLY A 464 26.76 9.93 -6.47
C GLY A 464 25.61 10.87 -6.84
N LEU A 465 24.98 11.50 -5.83
CA LEU A 465 23.91 12.48 -6.00
C LEU A 465 24.39 13.90 -5.68
N PRO A 466 23.79 14.95 -6.28
CA PRO A 466 24.00 16.32 -5.84
C PRO A 466 23.65 16.50 -4.36
N ALA A 467 24.49 17.21 -3.62
CA ALA A 467 24.22 17.60 -2.24
C ALA A 467 23.19 18.74 -2.20
N ARG A 468 21.91 18.42 -2.44
CA ARG A 468 20.78 19.34 -2.39
C ARG A 468 19.80 18.90 -1.31
N ILE A 469 19.81 19.62 -0.21
CA ILE A 469 19.03 19.35 1.00
C ILE A 469 17.99 20.44 1.18
N MET A 470 16.73 20.03 1.38
CA MET A 470 15.68 20.86 1.95
C MET A 470 15.54 20.53 3.44
N VAL A 471 15.31 21.52 4.30
CA VAL A 471 15.05 21.29 5.73
C VAL A 471 13.61 21.65 6.09
N ASP A 472 12.87 20.69 6.67
CA ASP A 472 11.53 20.90 7.21
C ASP A 472 11.66 21.39 8.66
N ALA A 473 11.31 22.66 8.89
CA ALA A 473 11.43 23.31 10.19
C ALA A 473 10.43 22.78 11.21
N SER A 474 9.33 22.15 10.76
CA SER A 474 8.24 21.66 11.60
C SER A 474 8.50 20.21 12.08
N HIS A 475 7.44 19.43 12.25
CA HIS A 475 7.47 17.98 12.44
C HIS A 475 8.38 17.52 13.60
N ALA A 476 9.39 16.69 13.33
CA ALA A 476 10.28 16.19 14.37
C ALA A 476 11.43 17.17 14.66
N ASN A 477 11.76 18.08 13.72
CA ASN A 477 12.73 19.14 13.94
C ASN A 477 12.25 20.16 14.98
N SER A 478 11.02 20.66 14.84
CA SER A 478 10.36 21.48 15.87
C SER A 478 9.98 20.70 17.15
N ARG A 479 10.18 19.37 17.16
CA ARG A 479 9.62 18.42 18.14
C ARG A 479 8.10 18.59 18.32
N LYS A 480 7.39 18.93 17.25
CA LYS A 480 5.94 19.22 17.18
C LYS A 480 5.50 20.46 17.98
N ILE A 481 6.39 21.42 18.18
CA ILE A 481 6.11 22.68 18.89
C ILE A 481 6.28 23.84 17.91
N PRO A 482 5.21 24.56 17.49
CA PRO A 482 5.29 25.56 16.42
C PRO A 482 6.33 26.64 16.65
N ALA A 483 6.41 27.14 17.88
CA ALA A 483 7.36 28.19 18.27
C ALA A 483 8.83 27.79 18.02
N ARG A 484 9.15 26.49 18.00
CA ARG A 484 10.51 26.01 17.69
C ARG A 484 10.83 26.05 16.20
N GLN A 485 9.86 26.23 15.30
CA GLN A 485 10.16 26.50 13.90
C GLN A 485 11.01 27.76 13.77
N VAL A 486 10.75 28.78 14.59
CA VAL A 486 11.53 30.03 14.66
C VAL A 486 13.01 29.74 14.93
N ASP A 487 13.30 28.90 15.93
CA ASP A 487 14.66 28.50 16.29
C ASP A 487 15.35 27.72 15.16
N VAL A 488 14.63 26.78 14.54
CA VAL A 488 15.15 25.98 13.41
C VAL A 488 15.45 26.86 12.20
N ILE A 489 14.53 27.77 11.84
CA ILE A 489 14.70 28.66 10.68
C ILE A 489 15.89 29.60 10.89
N ARG A 490 16.12 30.09 12.11
CA ARG A 490 17.29 30.93 12.45
C ARG A 490 18.61 30.17 12.42
N ASP A 491 18.62 28.90 12.82
CA ASP A 491 19.80 28.05 12.67
C ASP A 491 20.12 27.83 11.18
N ILE A 492 19.11 27.51 10.36
CA ILE A 492 19.26 27.36 8.91
C ILE A 492 19.70 28.66 8.24
N ALA A 493 19.12 29.81 8.60
CA ALA A 493 19.57 31.13 8.14
C ALA A 493 21.05 31.37 8.50
N THR A 494 21.47 30.98 9.70
CA THR A 494 22.88 31.06 10.13
C THR A 494 23.80 30.17 9.29
N GLN A 495 23.38 28.94 8.97
CA GLN A 495 24.14 28.03 8.11
C GLN A 495 24.26 28.56 6.67
N VAL A 496 23.17 29.08 6.09
CA VAL A 496 23.15 29.71 4.77
C VAL A 496 24.09 30.93 4.76
N ALA A 497 23.94 31.86 5.70
CA ALA A 497 24.77 33.08 5.80
C ALA A 497 26.28 32.81 6.00
N ARG A 498 26.63 31.64 6.56
CA ARG A 498 28.03 31.19 6.73
C ARG A 498 28.67 30.65 5.45
N GLY A 499 27.88 30.36 4.41
CA GLY A 499 28.38 29.82 3.14
C GLY A 499 27.73 28.52 2.67
N SER A 500 26.73 27.97 3.39
CA SER A 500 26.14 26.69 3.00
C SER A 500 25.50 26.76 1.61
N ARG A 501 25.94 25.85 0.72
CA ARG A 501 25.40 25.61 -0.63
C ARG A 501 24.73 24.24 -0.76
N SER A 502 24.75 23.42 0.30
CA SER A 502 24.04 22.14 0.35
C SER A 502 22.56 22.35 0.70
N ILE A 503 22.27 23.30 1.58
CA ILE A 503 20.91 23.76 1.85
C ILE A 503 20.43 24.62 0.68
N PHE A 504 19.56 24.06 -0.16
CA PHE A 504 18.92 24.80 -1.25
C PHE A 504 17.52 25.28 -0.88
N GLY A 505 16.92 24.76 0.19
CA GLY A 505 15.56 25.15 0.57
C GLY A 505 15.13 24.78 1.98
N ILE A 506 13.95 25.28 2.34
CA ILE A 506 13.31 25.10 3.65
C ILE A 506 11.80 24.88 3.49
N MET A 507 11.20 24.13 4.41
CA MET A 507 9.76 23.93 4.50
C MET A 507 9.25 24.39 5.87
N VAL A 508 8.16 25.17 5.88
CA VAL A 508 7.59 25.81 7.08
C VAL A 508 6.08 25.60 7.14
N GLU A 509 5.55 25.24 8.31
CA GLU A 509 4.11 25.14 8.57
C GLU A 509 3.59 26.39 9.27
N SER A 510 2.89 27.23 8.51
CA SER A 510 2.48 28.60 8.84
C SER A 510 1.04 28.87 8.41
N ASN A 511 0.31 29.73 9.11
CA ASN A 511 -1.07 30.07 8.74
C ASN A 511 -1.36 31.54 9.08
N LEU A 512 -2.57 32.04 8.78
CA LEU A 512 -2.98 33.39 9.18
C LEU A 512 -2.90 33.55 10.70
N LEU A 513 -3.39 32.55 11.45
CA LEU A 513 -3.31 32.48 12.92
C LEU A 513 -2.46 31.29 13.38
N ALA A 514 -1.67 31.53 14.43
CA ALA A 514 -0.82 30.53 15.05
C ALA A 514 -1.61 29.41 15.76
N GLY A 515 -0.95 28.28 16.00
CA GLY A 515 -1.49 27.16 16.77
C GLY A 515 -2.38 26.23 15.94
N ARG A 516 -3.30 25.54 16.63
CA ARG A 516 -4.31 24.64 16.06
C ARG A 516 -5.62 24.72 16.84
N GLN A 517 -6.69 24.24 16.22
CA GLN A 517 -7.98 23.95 16.84
C GLN A 517 -8.44 22.52 16.54
N ASP A 518 -9.45 22.05 17.28
CA ASP A 518 -10.12 20.78 17.05
C ASP A 518 -11.47 21.00 16.36
N VAL A 519 -11.84 20.10 15.44
CA VAL A 519 -13.15 20.14 14.78
C VAL A 519 -14.19 19.54 15.72
N VAL A 520 -15.03 20.38 16.32
CA VAL A 520 -16.12 19.98 17.22
C VAL A 520 -17.45 20.24 16.54
N ALA A 521 -18.32 19.22 16.47
CA ALA A 521 -19.61 19.32 15.79
C ALA A 521 -20.48 20.44 16.38
N GLY A 522 -20.97 21.33 15.51
CA GLY A 522 -21.80 22.48 15.90
C GLY A 522 -21.02 23.70 16.42
N GLN A 523 -19.69 23.65 16.51
CA GLN A 523 -18.86 24.81 16.83
C GLN A 523 -18.27 25.41 15.55
N ALA A 524 -18.30 26.74 15.44
CA ALA A 524 -17.65 27.44 14.34
C ALA A 524 -16.12 27.37 14.49
N LEU A 525 -15.41 27.14 13.39
CA LEU A 525 -13.95 27.18 13.37
C LEU A 525 -13.45 28.62 13.38
N THR A 526 -12.36 28.86 14.09
CA THR A 526 -11.58 30.09 14.02
C THR A 526 -10.98 30.22 12.62
N TYR A 527 -11.37 31.26 11.89
CA TYR A 527 -10.89 31.51 10.53
C TYR A 527 -9.36 31.62 10.50
N GLY A 528 -8.73 30.99 9.50
CA GLY A 528 -7.27 31.07 9.32
C GLY A 528 -6.41 30.31 10.35
N GLN A 529 -6.98 29.43 11.18
CA GLN A 529 -6.23 28.60 12.13
C GLN A 529 -6.26 27.11 11.74
N SER A 530 -5.12 26.40 11.87
CA SER A 530 -4.98 24.99 11.46
C SER A 530 -5.91 24.04 12.23
N ILE A 531 -6.50 23.05 11.55
CA ILE A 531 -7.25 21.94 12.18
C ILE A 531 -6.43 20.63 12.30
N THR A 532 -5.15 20.66 11.91
CA THR A 532 -4.25 19.49 11.92
C THR A 532 -3.04 19.75 12.83
N ASP A 533 -1.81 19.73 12.31
CA ASP A 533 -0.65 20.10 13.12
C ASP A 533 -0.61 21.63 13.30
N PRO A 534 -0.13 22.11 14.47
CA PRO A 534 -0.17 23.53 14.78
C PRO A 534 0.90 24.31 14.00
N CYS A 535 0.54 25.52 13.55
CA CYS A 535 1.37 26.37 12.69
C CYS A 535 1.94 27.59 13.44
N ILE A 536 2.95 28.26 12.89
CA ILE A 536 3.30 29.64 13.27
C ILE A 536 2.29 30.65 12.68
N GLY A 537 2.24 31.86 13.23
CA GLY A 537 1.33 32.92 12.76
C GLY A 537 1.87 33.69 11.55
N TRP A 538 1.05 34.60 11.03
CA TRP A 538 1.42 35.44 9.89
C TRP A 538 2.66 36.31 10.16
N ASP A 539 2.71 36.97 11.32
CA ASP A 539 3.77 37.93 11.64
C ASP A 539 5.15 37.26 11.75
N ASP A 540 5.21 36.11 12.43
CA ASP A 540 6.41 35.24 12.44
C ASP A 540 6.82 34.84 11.02
N THR A 541 5.84 34.50 10.16
CA THR A 541 6.09 34.03 8.79
C THR A 541 6.75 35.11 7.93
N ALA A 542 6.22 36.34 7.97
CA ALA A 542 6.77 37.46 7.22
C ALA A 542 8.19 37.82 7.71
N GLN A 543 8.38 37.91 9.03
CA GLN A 543 9.70 38.18 9.61
C GLN A 543 10.74 37.11 9.22
N LEU A 544 10.39 35.83 9.30
CA LEU A 544 11.32 34.73 9.06
C LEU A 544 11.69 34.58 7.57
N LEU A 545 10.81 34.96 6.66
CA LEU A 545 11.12 35.04 5.24
C LEU A 545 12.16 36.13 4.93
N GLU A 546 12.08 37.29 5.57
CA GLU A 546 13.12 38.34 5.48
C GLU A 546 14.43 37.94 6.17
N GLU A 547 14.39 37.25 7.32
CA GLU A 547 15.60 36.72 7.97
C GLU A 547 16.33 35.71 7.05
N LEU A 548 15.59 34.88 6.30
CA LEU A 548 16.16 33.98 5.29
C LEU A 548 16.71 34.73 4.06
N ALA A 549 16.02 35.77 3.58
CA ALA A 549 16.50 36.60 2.48
C ALA A 549 17.80 37.32 2.84
N ALA A 550 17.87 37.93 4.03
CA ALA A 550 19.09 38.53 4.55
C ALA A 550 20.26 37.53 4.69
N ALA A 551 19.98 36.27 5.04
CA ALA A 551 20.99 35.21 5.05
C ALA A 551 21.54 34.88 3.66
N VAL A 552 20.69 34.83 2.62
CA VAL A 552 21.11 34.67 1.23
C VAL A 552 21.95 35.86 0.75
N ARG A 553 21.53 37.10 1.03
CA ARG A 553 22.34 38.31 0.75
C ARG A 553 23.72 38.22 1.42
N THR A 554 23.78 37.78 2.67
CA THR A 554 25.03 37.61 3.42
C THR A 554 25.92 36.52 2.80
N ARG A 555 25.33 35.41 2.34
CA ARG A 555 26.07 34.33 1.67
C ARG A 555 26.69 34.81 0.35
N ARG A 556 26.01 35.67 -0.41
CA ARG A 556 26.49 36.25 -1.69
C ARG A 556 27.68 37.21 -1.53
N GLN A 557 27.93 37.70 -0.32
CA GLN A 557 29.07 38.57 0.00
C GLN A 557 30.36 37.80 0.34
N ARG A 558 30.33 36.46 0.26
CA ARG A 558 31.45 35.53 0.52
C ARG A 558 31.91 34.82 -0.76
#